data_AF-A0A5N0EBH5-F1
#
_entry.id   AF-A0A5N0EBH5-F1
#
_cell.length_a   1.000
_cell.length_b   1.000
_cell.length_c   1.000
_cell.angle_alpha   90.00
_cell.angle_beta   90.00
_cell.angle_gamma   90.00
#
_symmetry.space_group_name_H-M   'P 1'
#
loop_
_entity.id
_entity.type
_entity.pdbx_description
1 polymer ?
#
loop_
_entity_poly.entity_id
_entity_poly.type
_entity_poly.pdbx_seq_one_letter_code
_entity_poly.pdbx_strand_id
1 'polypeptide(L)'
;MRRLKYWVCGRLLANGADVAEVDRRVDGLPVDIYWRKGEREFVIEVRSGALERPLAQEHTDRLRKAGIEDVLWLCPPGYWVDHLHALGVADFAPPACDYQTVTGVLDTEHSAVASPRRRPLELRDFLAGWVTGDIVWGYRDVTTGGWAAVADWEHHTKTQAMIIARQRQELVNQRTTLALSRKSVRDKQKHLMKLTARLERAEQEAQERADSLAQARRKIDDHSRVDTSLRNTIKHLQQTINHWQLVTCCAMMLIVTFLAGAMVVR
;
A
#
# COMPACT_ATOMS: atom_id res chain seq x y z
N MET A 1 -17.17 22.71 47.15
CA MET A 1 -17.04 21.30 46.70
C MET A 1 -18.36 20.53 46.65
N ARG A 2 -19.32 20.73 47.58
CA ARG A 2 -20.63 20.03 47.53
C ARG A 2 -21.30 20.06 46.15
N ARG A 3 -21.33 21.22 45.48
CA ARG A 3 -21.90 21.38 44.13
C ARG A 3 -21.31 20.40 43.12
N LEU A 4 -19.98 20.25 43.09
CA LEU A 4 -19.30 19.30 42.19
C LEU A 4 -19.69 17.86 42.53
N LYS A 5 -19.67 17.46 43.82
CA LYS A 5 -19.99 16.09 44.23
C LYS A 5 -21.39 15.66 43.75
N TYR A 6 -22.39 16.48 44.02
CA TYR A 6 -23.77 16.22 43.57
C TYR A 6 -23.91 16.27 42.04
N TRP A 7 -23.20 17.18 41.36
CA TRP A 7 -23.18 17.23 39.90
C TRP A 7 -22.60 15.94 39.29
N VAL A 8 -21.48 15.44 39.85
CA VAL A 8 -20.86 14.18 39.41
C VAL A 8 -21.82 13.00 39.63
N CYS A 9 -22.45 12.87 40.80
CA CYS A 9 -23.45 11.82 41.04
C CYS A 9 -24.58 11.86 40.02
N GLY A 10 -25.13 13.05 39.74
CA GLY A 10 -26.18 13.21 38.73
C GLY A 10 -25.73 12.77 37.34
N ARG A 11 -24.48 13.03 36.96
CA ARG A 11 -23.90 12.58 35.68
C ARG A 11 -23.66 11.08 35.64
N LEU A 12 -23.16 10.47 36.72
CA LEU A 12 -22.97 9.02 36.79
C LEU A 12 -24.29 8.28 36.59
N LEU A 13 -25.35 8.70 37.29
CA LEU A 13 -26.69 8.13 37.14
C LEU A 13 -27.25 8.35 35.72
N ALA A 14 -27.11 9.55 35.16
CA ALA A 14 -27.56 9.84 33.80
C ALA A 14 -26.85 9.00 32.73
N ASN A 15 -25.61 8.58 32.99
CA ASN A 15 -24.82 7.73 32.09
C ASN A 15 -24.98 6.22 32.36
N GLY A 16 -25.86 5.83 33.28
CA GLY A 16 -26.21 4.42 33.52
C GLY A 16 -25.44 3.74 34.66
N ALA A 17 -24.97 4.49 35.66
CA ALA A 17 -24.63 3.91 36.95
C ALA A 17 -25.91 3.48 37.70
N ASP A 18 -25.86 2.34 38.39
CA ASP A 18 -27.00 1.83 39.17
C ASP A 18 -27.21 2.64 40.45
N VAL A 19 -26.10 3.07 41.06
CA VAL A 19 -26.06 3.81 42.33
C VAL A 19 -24.98 4.87 42.22
N ALA A 20 -25.26 6.09 42.71
CA ALA A 20 -24.26 7.12 42.95
C ALA A 20 -24.65 7.96 44.18
N GLU A 21 -23.78 7.98 45.19
CA GLU A 21 -24.04 8.60 46.50
C GLU A 21 -22.89 9.50 46.92
N VAL A 22 -23.21 10.65 47.53
CA VAL A 22 -22.24 11.59 48.05
C VAL A 22 -22.00 11.32 49.54
N ASP A 23 -20.75 11.44 49.99
CA ASP A 23 -20.35 11.36 51.41
C ASP A 23 -20.76 10.03 52.10
N ARG A 24 -20.62 8.90 51.39
CA ARG A 24 -20.89 7.55 51.91
C ARG A 24 -19.72 7.04 52.78
N ARG A 25 -19.94 5.97 53.54
CA ARG A 25 -18.88 5.16 54.14
C ARG A 25 -18.76 3.80 53.45
N VAL A 26 -17.54 3.41 53.11
CA VAL A 26 -17.18 2.08 52.60
C VAL A 26 -16.25 1.45 53.63
N ASP A 27 -16.67 0.34 54.24
CA ASP A 27 -15.90 -0.33 55.31
C ASP A 27 -15.43 0.64 56.42
N GLY A 28 -16.32 1.56 56.81
CA GLY A 28 -16.04 2.60 57.81
C GLY A 28 -15.18 3.78 57.32
N LEU A 29 -14.59 3.71 56.12
CA LEU A 29 -13.83 4.79 55.49
C LEU A 29 -14.80 5.81 54.87
N PRO A 30 -14.69 7.11 55.19
CA PRO A 30 -15.47 8.14 54.51
C PRO A 30 -14.98 8.29 53.08
N VAL A 31 -15.91 8.27 52.11
CA VAL A 31 -15.63 8.50 50.70
C VAL A 31 -16.47 9.65 50.17
N ASP A 32 -15.90 10.45 49.29
CA ASP A 32 -16.58 11.65 48.78
C ASP A 32 -17.74 11.31 47.84
N ILE A 33 -17.54 10.35 46.94
CA ILE A 33 -18.54 9.86 46.02
C ILE A 33 -18.34 8.36 45.86
N TYR A 34 -19.39 7.59 46.12
CA TYR A 34 -19.44 6.15 45.83
C TYR A 34 -20.37 5.93 44.64
N TRP A 35 -20.00 5.04 43.73
CA TRP A 35 -20.92 4.60 42.68
C TRP A 35 -20.72 3.14 42.30
N ARG A 36 -21.76 2.54 41.72
CA ARG A 36 -21.78 1.11 41.35
C ARG A 36 -22.40 0.92 39.98
N LYS A 37 -21.88 -0.05 39.22
CA LYS A 37 -22.48 -0.54 37.98
C LYS A 37 -22.35 -2.06 37.90
N GLY A 38 -23.47 -2.77 37.95
CA GLY A 38 -23.47 -4.22 38.13
C GLY A 38 -22.80 -4.61 39.45
N GLU A 39 -21.87 -5.55 39.42
CA GLU A 39 -21.13 -5.99 40.61
C GLU A 39 -19.91 -5.10 40.93
N ARG A 40 -19.60 -4.13 40.07
CA ARG A 40 -18.39 -3.31 40.16
C ARG A 40 -18.64 -2.06 40.98
N GLU A 41 -17.85 -1.87 42.03
CA GLU A 41 -17.92 -0.72 42.94
C GLU A 41 -16.74 0.23 42.74
N PHE A 42 -17.03 1.53 42.73
CA PHE A 42 -16.07 2.57 42.41
C PHE A 42 -16.19 3.75 43.38
N VAL A 43 -15.09 4.47 43.56
CA VAL A 43 -15.04 5.68 44.39
C VAL A 43 -14.44 6.84 43.63
N ILE A 44 -14.96 8.05 43.86
CA ILE A 44 -14.34 9.31 43.43
C ILE A 44 -14.04 10.17 44.66
N GLU A 45 -12.77 10.45 44.88
CA GLU A 45 -12.28 11.36 45.92
C GLU A 45 -12.06 12.75 45.33
N VAL A 46 -12.61 13.79 45.98
CA VAL A 46 -12.50 15.18 45.52
C VAL A 46 -11.66 15.97 46.50
N ARG A 47 -10.55 16.54 46.03
CA ARG A 47 -9.66 17.32 46.89
C ARG A 47 -9.33 18.66 46.26
N SER A 48 -9.43 19.72 47.05
CA SER A 48 -9.10 21.09 46.62
C SER A 48 -7.77 21.60 47.19
N GLY A 49 -7.14 20.85 48.10
CA GLY A 49 -5.87 21.22 48.75
C GLY A 49 -4.75 20.23 48.44
N ALA A 50 -3.52 20.61 48.77
CA ALA A 50 -2.37 19.72 48.66
C ALA A 50 -2.49 18.58 49.68
N LEU A 51 -2.45 17.36 49.18
CA LEU A 51 -2.41 16.12 49.94
C LEU A 51 -1.06 15.49 49.64
N GLU A 52 -0.39 15.02 50.69
CA GLU A 52 0.86 14.29 50.52
C GLU A 52 0.58 12.97 49.80
N ARG A 53 1.31 12.73 48.70
CA ARG A 53 1.18 11.53 47.86
C ARG A 53 1.08 10.21 48.66
N PRO A 54 1.90 9.97 49.70
CA PRO A 54 1.83 8.73 50.47
C PRO A 54 0.45 8.48 51.11
N LEU A 55 -0.20 9.55 51.61
CA LEU A 55 -1.51 9.45 52.25
C LEU A 55 -2.62 9.12 51.25
N ALA A 56 -2.53 9.70 50.04
CA ALA A 56 -3.47 9.42 48.96
C ALA A 56 -3.33 7.96 48.45
N GLN A 57 -2.10 7.47 48.35
CA GLN A 57 -1.83 6.07 48.00
C GLN A 57 -2.35 5.11 49.09
N GLU A 58 -2.03 5.37 50.36
CA GLU A 58 -2.49 4.54 51.47
C GLU A 58 -4.02 4.51 51.56
N HIS A 59 -4.69 5.64 51.31
CA HIS A 59 -6.14 5.68 51.25
C HIS A 59 -6.70 4.86 50.08
N THR A 60 -6.10 4.98 48.89
CA THR A 60 -6.47 4.18 47.72
C THR A 60 -6.29 2.68 47.98
N ASP A 61 -5.18 2.28 48.59
CA ASP A 61 -4.89 0.88 48.92
C ASP A 61 -5.87 0.32 49.95
N ARG A 62 -6.30 1.13 50.93
CA ARG A 62 -7.33 0.74 51.90
C ARG A 62 -8.69 0.53 51.23
N LEU A 63 -9.09 1.41 50.32
CA LEU A 63 -10.34 1.26 49.56
C LEU A 63 -10.31 0.03 48.66
N ARG A 64 -9.19 -0.23 47.97
CA ARG A 64 -9.02 -1.45 47.16
C ARG A 64 -9.10 -2.72 48.01
N LYS A 65 -8.51 -2.72 49.21
CA LYS A 65 -8.64 -3.83 50.17
C LYS A 65 -10.09 -4.03 50.67
N ALA A 66 -10.88 -2.96 50.71
CA ALA A 66 -12.29 -3.01 51.08
C ALA A 66 -13.22 -3.50 49.94
N GLY A 67 -12.66 -3.86 48.77
CA GLY A 67 -13.42 -4.39 47.63
C GLY A 67 -13.80 -3.36 46.57
N ILE A 68 -13.34 -2.11 46.69
CA ILE A 68 -13.51 -1.11 45.63
C ILE A 68 -12.60 -1.45 44.46
N GLU A 69 -13.17 -1.53 43.27
CA GLU A 69 -12.44 -1.91 42.07
C GLU A 69 -11.52 -0.80 41.60
N ASP A 70 -12.02 0.44 41.56
CA ASP A 70 -11.18 1.58 41.21
C ASP A 70 -11.55 2.86 41.95
N VAL A 71 -10.52 3.70 42.15
CA VAL A 71 -10.60 4.96 42.90
C VAL A 71 -10.07 6.09 42.02
N LEU A 72 -10.95 7.02 41.67
CA LEU A 72 -10.61 8.22 40.90
C LEU A 72 -10.40 9.41 41.83
N TRP A 73 -9.27 10.11 41.70
CA TRP A 73 -9.02 11.36 42.41
C TRP A 73 -9.27 12.58 41.52
N LEU A 74 -10.13 13.50 41.94
CA LEU A 74 -10.27 14.83 41.33
C LEU A 74 -9.45 15.83 42.12
N CYS A 75 -8.39 16.38 41.50
CA CYS A 75 -7.42 17.24 42.17
C CYS A 75 -7.09 18.49 41.33
N PRO A 76 -6.48 19.53 41.93
CA PRO A 76 -5.90 20.62 41.14
C PRO A 76 -4.78 20.07 40.22
N PRO A 77 -4.50 20.72 39.07
CA PRO A 77 -3.43 20.29 38.17
C PRO A 77 -2.06 20.34 38.85
N GLY A 78 -1.18 19.42 38.45
CA GLY A 78 0.25 19.44 38.79
C GLY A 78 0.72 18.54 39.94
N TYR A 79 -0.18 18.01 40.79
CA TYR A 79 0.26 17.34 42.02
C TYR A 79 0.29 15.80 41.99
N TRP A 80 -0.71 15.09 41.42
CA TRP A 80 -0.84 13.62 41.62
C TRP A 80 -1.00 12.78 40.35
N VAL A 81 -1.26 13.41 39.21
CA VAL A 81 -1.68 12.74 37.97
C VAL A 81 -0.64 11.76 37.41
N ASP A 82 0.62 11.93 37.79
CA ASP A 82 1.70 11.01 37.40
C ASP A 82 1.86 9.82 38.36
N HIS A 83 1.08 9.70 39.42
CA HIS A 83 1.35 8.71 40.48
C HIS A 83 0.13 7.96 40.99
N LEU A 84 -1.08 8.45 40.70
CA LEU A 84 -2.36 7.89 41.11
C LEU A 84 -3.36 8.02 39.97
N HIS A 85 -4.44 7.23 40.03
CA HIS A 85 -5.62 7.39 39.17
C HIS A 85 -6.29 8.73 39.48
N ALA A 86 -5.79 9.81 38.86
CA ALA A 86 -6.18 11.17 39.18
C ALA A 86 -6.41 12.03 37.92
N LEU A 87 -7.41 12.89 37.99
CA LEU A 87 -7.71 13.92 37.00
C LEU A 87 -7.47 15.30 37.59
N GLY A 88 -6.66 16.09 36.88
CA GLY A 88 -6.49 17.50 37.19
C GLY A 88 -7.70 18.28 36.68
N VAL A 89 -8.48 18.86 37.57
CA VAL A 89 -9.64 19.71 37.24
C VAL A 89 -9.20 21.18 37.26
N ALA A 90 -9.51 21.93 36.20
CA ALA A 90 -9.09 23.33 36.06
C ALA A 90 -9.68 24.24 37.13
N ASP A 91 -10.97 24.05 37.42
CA ASP A 91 -11.72 24.82 38.40
C ASP A 91 -12.78 23.92 39.07
N PHE A 92 -12.86 23.97 40.40
CA PHE A 92 -13.85 23.24 41.20
C PHE A 92 -15.18 24.00 41.36
N ALA A 93 -15.27 25.24 40.86
CA ALA A 93 -16.47 26.08 40.88
C ALA A 93 -16.69 26.92 39.60
N PRO A 94 -16.58 26.35 38.38
CA PRO A 94 -16.72 27.11 37.14
C PRO A 94 -18.15 27.65 36.98
N PRO A 95 -18.35 28.72 36.20
CA PRO A 95 -19.68 29.14 35.76
C PRO A 95 -20.42 27.99 35.07
N ALA A 96 -21.75 27.90 35.24
CA ALA A 96 -22.62 26.91 34.60
C ALA A 96 -22.28 25.41 34.82
N CYS A 97 -21.37 25.07 35.73
CA CYS A 97 -20.90 23.69 35.96
C CYS A 97 -20.15 23.07 34.77
N ASP A 98 -19.46 23.89 33.96
CA ASP A 98 -18.61 23.45 32.85
C ASP A 98 -17.24 22.97 33.37
N TYR A 99 -17.24 21.83 34.07
CA TYR A 99 -16.03 21.26 34.66
C TYR A 99 -15.10 20.70 33.58
N GLN A 100 -13.84 21.15 33.56
CA GLN A 100 -12.83 20.72 32.61
C GLN A 100 -11.68 19.99 33.29
N THR A 101 -11.28 18.87 32.70
CA THR A 101 -10.09 18.10 33.04
C THR A 101 -8.94 18.55 32.14
N VAL A 102 -7.82 18.94 32.73
CA VAL A 102 -6.64 19.49 32.04
C VAL A 102 -5.47 18.50 32.02
N THR A 103 -5.45 17.53 32.94
CA THR A 103 -4.42 16.50 33.05
C THR A 103 -5.02 15.16 33.49
N GLY A 104 -4.42 14.03 33.08
CA GLY A 104 -4.79 12.68 33.54
C GLY A 104 -5.62 11.84 32.57
N VAL A 105 -5.86 12.36 31.36
CA VAL A 105 -6.53 11.64 30.28
C VAL A 105 -5.52 11.28 29.20
N LEU A 106 -5.63 10.07 28.65
CA LEU A 106 -4.79 9.60 27.55
C LEU A 106 -5.50 9.85 26.20
N ASP A 107 -4.73 10.27 25.20
CA ASP A 107 -5.17 10.32 23.80
C ASP A 107 -4.79 9.01 23.12
N THR A 108 -5.82 8.25 22.76
CA THR A 108 -5.73 6.97 22.02
C THR A 108 -6.16 7.11 20.56
N GLU A 109 -6.79 8.22 20.18
CA GLU A 109 -7.33 8.43 18.83
C GLU A 109 -6.24 8.88 17.84
N HIS A 110 -5.28 9.69 18.30
CA HIS A 110 -4.33 10.38 17.40
C HIS A 110 -2.89 9.87 17.51
N SER A 111 -2.63 8.86 18.34
CA SER A 111 -1.26 8.38 18.57
C SER A 111 -1.21 6.85 18.67
N ALA A 112 -0.23 6.26 17.99
CA ALA A 112 0.10 4.83 18.08
C ALA A 112 0.59 4.41 19.49
N VAL A 113 0.88 5.38 20.36
CA VAL A 113 1.32 5.22 21.74
C VAL A 113 0.44 6.09 22.63
N ALA A 114 -0.06 5.53 23.74
CA ALA A 114 -0.84 6.30 24.72
C ALA A 114 -0.04 7.52 25.17
N SER A 115 -0.55 8.71 24.84
CA SER A 115 0.10 9.99 25.13
C SER A 115 -0.82 10.87 25.96
N PRO A 116 -0.28 11.75 26.83
CA PRO A 116 -1.12 12.68 27.57
C PRO A 116 -1.91 13.54 26.60
N ARG A 117 -3.22 13.64 26.81
CA ARG A 117 -4.08 14.47 25.98
C ARG A 117 -3.65 15.93 26.08
N ARG A 118 -3.43 16.59 24.93
CA ARG A 118 -2.95 17.98 24.86
C ARG A 118 -4.04 19.03 25.04
N ARG A 119 -5.30 18.66 24.82
CA ARG A 119 -6.45 19.55 24.94
C ARG A 119 -7.27 19.18 26.17
N PRO A 120 -7.79 20.18 26.92
CA PRO A 120 -8.72 19.90 28.00
C PRO A 120 -9.91 19.07 27.52
N LEU A 121 -10.36 18.14 28.35
CA LEU A 121 -11.56 17.33 28.12
C LEU A 121 -12.61 17.72 29.15
N GLU A 122 -13.87 17.85 28.75
CA GLU A 122 -14.92 18.09 29.73
C GLU A 122 -15.10 16.88 30.65
N LEU A 123 -15.22 17.14 31.95
CA LEU A 123 -15.41 16.10 32.96
C LEU A 123 -16.66 15.27 32.69
N ARG A 124 -17.69 15.86 32.07
CA ARG A 124 -18.92 15.13 31.68
C ARG A 124 -18.64 14.03 30.66
N ASP A 125 -17.77 14.30 29.69
CA ASP A 125 -17.43 13.37 28.62
C ASP A 125 -16.54 12.26 29.17
N PHE A 126 -15.63 12.61 30.09
CA PHE A 126 -14.86 11.63 30.84
C PHE A 126 -15.76 10.68 31.62
N LEU A 127 -16.71 11.21 32.42
CA LEU A 127 -17.60 10.39 33.24
C LEU A 127 -18.50 9.50 32.38
N ALA A 128 -18.97 9.98 31.24
CA ALA A 128 -19.73 9.17 30.29
C ALA A 128 -18.90 7.98 29.80
N GLY A 129 -17.71 8.24 29.29
CA GLY A 129 -16.81 7.19 28.81
C GLY A 129 -16.33 6.24 29.90
N TRP A 130 -16.19 6.72 31.14
CA TRP A 130 -15.79 5.86 32.27
C TRP A 130 -16.90 4.91 32.68
N VAL A 131 -18.14 5.38 32.70
CA VAL A 131 -19.30 4.54 32.99
C VAL A 131 -19.54 3.53 31.87
N THR A 132 -19.38 3.90 30.59
CA THR A 132 -19.55 2.97 29.47
C THR A 132 -18.37 2.01 29.28
N GLY A 133 -17.19 2.36 29.80
CA GLY A 133 -15.95 1.61 29.59
C GLY A 133 -15.22 1.99 28.30
N ASP A 134 -15.63 3.06 27.63
CA ASP A 134 -15.05 3.50 26.36
C ASP A 134 -13.82 4.40 26.55
N ILE A 135 -13.58 4.92 27.75
CA ILE A 135 -12.46 5.83 28.01
C ILE A 135 -11.24 5.11 28.55
N VAL A 136 -10.11 5.34 27.89
CA VAL A 136 -8.81 4.88 28.32
C VAL A 136 -8.14 5.97 29.14
N TRP A 137 -7.78 5.66 30.38
CA TRP A 137 -7.13 6.59 31.30
C TRP A 137 -6.16 5.84 32.21
N GLY A 138 -5.20 6.56 32.79
CA GLY A 138 -4.12 5.99 33.59
C GLY A 138 -3.05 7.03 33.92
N TYR A 139 -2.10 6.65 34.77
CA TYR A 139 -0.99 7.51 35.21
C TYR A 139 0.37 6.99 34.74
N ARG A 140 1.34 7.90 34.62
CA ARG A 140 2.68 7.58 34.14
C ARG A 140 3.50 6.98 35.26
N ASP A 141 3.87 5.72 35.14
CA ASP A 141 4.83 5.11 36.04
C ASP A 141 6.24 5.67 35.79
N VAL A 142 6.72 6.48 36.73
CA VAL A 142 8.09 7.03 36.70
C VAL A 142 9.15 5.93 36.87
N THR A 143 8.80 4.78 37.47
CA THR A 143 9.76 3.70 37.72
C THR A 143 9.95 2.75 36.54
N THR A 144 8.90 2.47 35.77
CA THR A 144 8.99 1.64 34.56
C THR A 144 9.08 2.44 33.26
N GLY A 145 8.92 3.77 33.34
CA GLY A 145 8.83 4.66 32.17
C GLY A 145 7.58 4.43 31.31
N GLY A 146 6.71 3.49 31.73
CA GLY A 146 5.45 3.15 31.10
C GLY A 146 4.26 3.79 31.82
N TRP A 147 3.04 3.44 31.43
CA TRP A 147 1.80 3.88 32.09
C TRP A 147 1.32 2.75 33.02
N ALA A 148 1.18 3.01 34.33
CA ALA A 148 1.15 1.96 35.36
C ALA A 148 -0.18 1.23 35.53
N ALA A 149 -1.28 1.80 35.06
CA ALA A 149 -2.57 1.15 35.17
C ALA A 149 -3.50 1.72 34.11
N VAL A 150 -3.56 1.00 33.00
CA VAL A 150 -4.69 1.07 32.08
C VAL A 150 -5.30 -0.31 32.20
N ALA A 151 -6.48 -0.42 32.81
CA ALA A 151 -7.20 -1.69 32.97
C ALA A 151 -7.30 -2.48 31.65
N ASP A 152 -7.13 -1.80 30.51
CA ASP A 152 -7.25 -2.34 29.16
C ASP A 152 -5.93 -2.54 28.40
N TRP A 153 -4.75 -2.28 29.00
CA TRP A 153 -3.46 -2.41 28.28
C TRP A 153 -3.16 -3.85 27.88
N GLU A 154 -3.56 -4.85 28.67
CA GLU A 154 -3.34 -6.24 28.30
C GLU A 154 -4.15 -6.63 27.06
N HIS A 155 -5.39 -6.13 26.96
CA HIS A 155 -6.28 -6.37 25.83
C HIS A 155 -5.79 -5.64 24.56
N HIS A 156 -5.39 -4.38 24.70
CA HIS A 156 -4.83 -3.60 23.60
C HIS A 156 -3.45 -4.11 23.16
N THR A 157 -2.58 -4.53 24.08
CA THR A 157 -1.23 -5.04 23.75
C THR A 157 -1.29 -6.40 23.06
N LYS A 158 -2.20 -7.30 23.48
CA LYS A 158 -2.45 -8.56 22.77
C LYS A 158 -2.98 -8.30 21.36
N THR A 159 -3.91 -7.37 21.21
CA THR A 159 -4.47 -6.98 19.91
C THR A 159 -3.40 -6.34 19.02
N GLN A 160 -2.57 -5.44 19.55
CA GLN A 160 -1.47 -4.81 18.84
C GLN A 160 -0.38 -5.82 18.44
N ALA A 161 0.00 -6.74 19.33
CA ALA A 161 0.96 -7.80 19.02
C ALA A 161 0.45 -8.72 17.90
N MET A 162 -0.85 -9.04 17.90
CA MET A 162 -1.49 -9.81 16.82
C MET A 162 -1.47 -9.05 15.50
N ILE A 163 -1.77 -7.74 15.51
CA ILE A 163 -1.72 -6.88 14.31
C ILE A 163 -0.29 -6.80 13.76
N ILE A 164 0.71 -6.59 14.63
CA ILE A 164 2.12 -6.52 14.23
C ILE A 164 2.60 -7.87 13.65
N ALA A 165 2.20 -8.99 14.26
CA ALA A 165 2.52 -10.32 13.75
C ALA A 165 1.90 -10.55 12.37
N ARG A 166 0.63 -10.14 12.17
CA ARG A 166 -0.05 -10.21 10.88
C ARG A 166 0.64 -9.36 9.81
N GLN A 167 1.01 -8.12 10.14
CA GLN A 167 1.74 -7.22 9.22
C GLN A 167 3.11 -7.77 8.85
N ARG A 168 3.84 -8.38 9.79
CA ARG A 168 5.12 -9.06 9.49
C ARG A 168 4.93 -10.21 8.51
N GLN A 169 3.89 -11.03 8.71
CA GLN A 169 3.59 -12.13 7.79
C GLN A 169 3.24 -11.62 6.38
N GLU A 170 2.47 -10.53 6.31
CA GLU A 170 2.10 -9.91 5.04
C GLU A 170 3.31 -9.32 4.30
N LEU A 171 4.23 -8.66 5.01
CA LEU A 171 5.50 -8.19 4.43
C LEU A 171 6.38 -9.34 3.91
N VAL A 172 6.41 -10.48 4.61
CA VAL A 172 7.11 -11.68 4.13
C VAL A 172 6.47 -12.19 2.84
N ASN A 173 5.14 -12.29 2.80
CA ASN A 173 4.40 -12.72 1.61
C ASN A 173 4.59 -11.77 0.42
N GLN A 174 4.65 -10.45 0.66
CA GLN A 174 4.94 -9.47 -0.40
C GLN A 174 6.38 -9.63 -0.91
N ARG A 175 7.37 -9.83 -0.03
CA ARG A 175 8.76 -10.08 -0.42
C ARG A 175 8.91 -11.35 -1.24
N THR A 176 8.25 -12.45 -0.87
CA THR A 176 8.29 -13.70 -1.63
C THR A 176 7.63 -13.54 -3.00
N THR A 177 6.47 -12.87 -3.06
CA THR A 177 5.77 -12.56 -4.32
C THR A 177 6.64 -11.72 -5.26
N LEU A 178 7.33 -10.72 -4.73
CA LEU A 178 8.23 -9.87 -5.50
C LEU A 178 9.47 -10.63 -6.00
N ALA A 179 10.03 -11.54 -5.19
CA ALA A 179 11.11 -12.41 -5.61
C ALA A 179 10.69 -13.35 -6.76
N LEU A 180 9.49 -13.94 -6.67
CA LEU A 180 8.92 -14.79 -7.73
C LEU A 180 8.67 -14.00 -9.02
N SER A 181 8.13 -12.78 -8.91
CA SER A 181 7.92 -11.89 -10.05
C SER A 181 9.24 -11.52 -10.74
N ARG A 182 10.27 -11.14 -9.97
CA ARG A 182 11.62 -10.86 -10.51
C ARG A 182 12.21 -12.07 -11.25
N LYS A 183 12.02 -13.28 -10.71
CA LYS A 183 12.46 -14.51 -11.39
C LYS A 183 11.72 -14.71 -12.72
N SER A 184 10.39 -14.57 -12.72
CA SER A 184 9.58 -14.68 -13.94
C SER A 184 9.99 -13.65 -15.01
N VAL A 185 10.24 -12.40 -14.63
CA VAL A 185 10.72 -11.36 -15.55
C VAL A 185 12.07 -11.74 -16.16
N ARG A 186 13.02 -12.23 -15.34
CA ARG A 186 14.33 -12.67 -15.82
C ARG A 186 14.21 -13.85 -16.80
N ASP A 187 13.32 -14.80 -16.55
CA ASP A 187 13.11 -15.94 -17.45
C ASP A 187 12.46 -15.50 -18.78
N LYS A 188 11.45 -14.61 -18.72
CA LYS A 188 10.86 -14.01 -19.94
C LYS A 188 11.88 -13.22 -20.75
N GLN A 189 12.78 -12.46 -20.09
CA GLN A 189 13.85 -11.73 -20.76
C GLN A 189 14.81 -12.68 -21.49
N LYS A 190 15.19 -13.82 -20.87
CA LYS A 190 16.00 -14.85 -21.55
C LYS A 190 15.28 -15.44 -22.76
N HIS A 191 13.97 -15.67 -22.67
CA HIS A 191 13.18 -16.16 -23.80
C HIS A 191 13.12 -15.13 -24.94
N LEU A 192 12.92 -13.84 -24.62
CA LEU A 192 12.96 -12.77 -25.61
C LEU A 192 14.32 -12.70 -26.31
N MET A 193 15.43 -12.74 -25.58
CA MET A 193 16.78 -12.73 -26.19
C MET A 193 17.01 -13.94 -27.12
N LYS A 194 16.48 -15.11 -26.78
CA LYS A 194 16.56 -16.29 -27.66
C LYS A 194 15.71 -16.12 -28.92
N LEU A 195 14.52 -15.53 -28.79
CA LEU A 195 13.61 -15.29 -29.91
C LEU A 195 14.16 -14.21 -30.84
N THR A 196 14.71 -13.11 -30.30
CA THR A 196 15.34 -12.06 -31.11
C THR A 196 16.55 -12.61 -31.87
N ALA A 197 17.42 -13.39 -31.22
CA ALA A 197 18.54 -14.03 -31.91
C ALA A 197 18.10 -15.04 -33.00
N ARG A 198 16.92 -15.67 -32.87
CA ARG A 198 16.35 -16.52 -33.92
C ARG A 198 15.76 -15.70 -35.05
N LEU A 199 15.11 -14.58 -34.73
CA LEU A 199 14.58 -13.65 -35.71
C LEU A 199 15.71 -13.06 -36.56
N GLU A 200 16.77 -12.57 -35.94
CA GLU A 200 17.95 -12.01 -36.63
C GLU A 200 18.57 -13.03 -37.60
N ARG A 201 18.71 -14.30 -37.18
CA ARG A 201 19.19 -15.36 -38.07
C ARG A 201 18.24 -15.62 -39.24
N ALA A 202 16.95 -15.68 -38.98
CA ALA A 202 15.95 -15.89 -40.03
C ALA A 202 15.89 -14.73 -41.03
N GLU A 203 16.07 -13.49 -40.54
CA GLU A 203 16.18 -12.29 -41.37
C GLU A 203 17.43 -12.33 -42.25
N GLN A 204 18.58 -12.73 -41.69
CA GLN A 204 19.81 -12.89 -42.44
C GLN A 204 19.69 -13.98 -43.51
N GLU A 205 19.12 -15.15 -43.18
CA GLU A 205 18.84 -16.21 -44.16
C GLU A 205 17.88 -15.75 -45.26
N ALA A 206 16.86 -14.95 -44.91
CA ALA A 206 15.92 -14.39 -45.89
C ALA A 206 16.62 -13.40 -46.83
N GLN A 207 17.52 -12.57 -46.31
CA GLN A 207 18.31 -11.63 -47.10
C GLN A 207 19.26 -12.38 -48.06
N GLU A 208 19.96 -13.42 -47.59
CA GLU A 208 20.82 -14.27 -48.43
C GLU A 208 20.02 -14.94 -49.56
N ARG A 209 18.79 -15.41 -49.26
CA ARG A 209 17.89 -15.95 -50.28
C ARG A 209 17.45 -14.88 -51.28
N ALA A 210 17.11 -13.67 -50.83
CA ALA A 210 16.75 -12.57 -51.70
C ALA A 210 17.91 -12.19 -52.65
N ASP A 211 19.14 -12.13 -52.13
CA ASP A 211 20.34 -11.83 -52.92
C ASP A 211 20.65 -12.93 -53.94
N SER A 212 20.52 -14.20 -53.55
CA SER A 212 20.70 -15.32 -54.48
C SER A 212 19.64 -15.35 -55.58
N LEU A 213 18.38 -15.02 -55.27
CA LEU A 213 17.31 -14.85 -56.26
C LEU A 213 17.57 -13.68 -57.19
N ALA A 214 18.06 -12.54 -56.67
CA ALA A 214 18.44 -11.40 -57.49
C ALA A 214 19.59 -11.73 -58.44
N GLN A 215 20.59 -12.49 -57.99
CA GLN A 215 21.68 -12.97 -58.84
C GLN A 215 21.20 -13.95 -59.92
N ALA A 216 20.34 -14.91 -59.57
CA ALA A 216 19.74 -15.83 -60.53
C ALA A 216 18.92 -15.07 -61.59
N ARG A 217 18.13 -14.07 -61.18
CA ARG A 217 17.37 -13.22 -62.10
C ARG A 217 18.28 -12.47 -63.07
N ARG A 218 19.37 -11.87 -62.59
CA ARG A 218 20.36 -11.20 -63.46
C ARG A 218 20.95 -12.16 -64.50
N LYS A 219 21.29 -13.39 -64.12
CA LYS A 219 21.81 -14.41 -65.06
C LYS A 219 20.77 -14.78 -66.12
N ILE A 220 19.50 -14.92 -65.75
CA ILE A 220 18.41 -15.18 -66.70
C ILE A 220 18.26 -14.00 -67.67
N ASP A 221 18.27 -12.77 -67.16
CA ASP A 221 18.18 -11.57 -67.99
C ASP A 221 19.36 -11.49 -68.98
N ASP A 222 20.59 -11.80 -68.54
CA ASP A 222 21.76 -11.83 -69.42
C ASP A 222 21.68 -12.94 -70.48
N HIS A 223 21.25 -14.16 -70.12
CA HIS A 223 20.98 -15.22 -71.10
C HIS A 223 19.91 -14.79 -72.11
N SER A 224 18.84 -14.13 -71.66
CA SER A 224 17.78 -13.65 -72.57
C SER A 224 18.29 -12.61 -73.57
N ARG A 225 19.24 -11.76 -73.15
CA ARG A 225 19.92 -10.79 -74.03
C ARG A 225 20.79 -11.48 -75.07
N VAL A 226 21.58 -12.47 -74.63
CA VAL A 226 22.42 -13.27 -75.53
C VAL A 226 21.55 -14.02 -76.54
N ASP A 227 20.50 -14.70 -76.11
CA ASP A 227 19.55 -15.40 -76.99
C ASP A 227 18.89 -14.45 -78.00
N THR A 228 18.49 -13.26 -77.56
CA THR A 228 17.90 -12.25 -78.45
C THR A 228 18.92 -11.76 -79.48
N SER A 229 20.18 -11.56 -79.07
CA SER A 229 21.28 -11.21 -79.96
C SER A 229 21.54 -12.31 -81.00
N LEU A 230 21.63 -13.57 -80.56
CA LEU A 230 21.81 -14.73 -81.44
C LEU A 230 20.64 -14.91 -82.42
N ARG A 231 19.40 -14.71 -81.98
CA ARG A 231 18.24 -14.71 -82.87
C ARG A 231 18.32 -13.61 -83.93
N ASN A 232 18.78 -12.42 -83.56
CA ASN A 232 18.96 -11.32 -84.49
C ASN A 232 20.09 -11.60 -85.50
N THR A 233 21.21 -12.18 -85.06
CA THR A 233 22.30 -12.55 -85.98
C THR A 233 21.88 -13.68 -86.93
N ILE A 234 21.15 -14.70 -86.46
CA ILE A 234 20.59 -15.75 -87.31
C ILE A 234 19.65 -15.15 -88.37
N LYS A 235 18.73 -14.27 -87.97
CA LYS A 235 17.84 -13.57 -88.91
C LYS A 235 18.62 -12.80 -89.96
N HIS A 236 19.68 -12.09 -89.56
CA HIS A 236 20.52 -11.34 -90.48
C HIS A 236 21.26 -12.26 -91.46
N LEU A 237 21.88 -13.34 -90.96
CA LEU A 237 22.54 -14.35 -91.82
C LEU A 237 21.57 -14.98 -92.81
N GLN A 238 20.33 -15.29 -92.38
CA GLN A 238 19.30 -15.85 -93.24
C GLN A 238 18.87 -14.87 -94.34
N GLN A 239 18.78 -13.57 -94.04
CA GLN A 239 18.54 -12.53 -95.05
C GLN A 239 19.71 -12.44 -96.05
N THR A 240 20.95 -12.48 -95.58
CA THR A 240 22.14 -12.44 -96.43
C THR A 240 22.21 -13.66 -97.35
N ILE A 241 21.91 -14.88 -96.84
CA ILE A 241 21.82 -16.09 -97.65
C ILE A 241 20.75 -15.95 -98.72
N ASN A 242 19.56 -15.46 -98.37
CA ASN A 242 18.48 -15.25 -99.32
C ASN A 242 18.88 -14.24 -100.42
N HIS A 243 19.59 -13.16 -100.06
CA HIS A 243 20.13 -12.20 -101.01
C HIS A 243 21.16 -12.84 -101.97
N TRP A 244 22.11 -13.62 -101.45
CA TRP A 244 23.06 -14.35 -102.29
C TRP A 244 22.36 -15.36 -103.21
N GLN A 245 21.38 -16.11 -102.72
CA GLN A 245 20.60 -17.05 -103.54
C GLN A 245 19.90 -16.33 -104.71
N LEU A 246 19.33 -15.14 -104.48
CA LEU A 246 18.75 -14.31 -105.54
C LEU A 246 19.82 -13.87 -106.55
N VAL A 247 20.98 -13.40 -106.09
CA VAL A 247 22.10 -13.00 -106.97
C VAL A 247 22.58 -14.17 -107.82
N THR A 248 22.78 -15.36 -107.22
CA THR A 248 23.23 -16.56 -107.94
C THR A 248 22.18 -17.05 -108.93
N CYS A 249 20.89 -16.98 -108.59
CA CYS A 249 19.78 -17.31 -109.50
C CYS A 249 19.74 -16.35 -110.70
N CYS A 250 19.86 -15.04 -110.46
CA CYS A 250 19.97 -14.04 -111.53
C CYS A 250 21.21 -14.27 -112.41
N ALA A 251 22.36 -14.58 -111.81
CA ALA A 251 23.58 -14.88 -112.56
C ALA A 251 23.44 -16.17 -113.40
N MET A 252 22.85 -17.23 -112.86
CA MET A 252 22.56 -18.45 -113.62
C MET A 252 21.58 -18.19 -114.78
N MET A 253 20.51 -17.41 -114.54
CA MET A 253 19.58 -17.00 -115.60
C MET A 253 20.30 -16.25 -116.72
N LEU A 254 21.21 -15.31 -116.38
CA LEU A 254 22.04 -14.61 -117.37
C LEU A 254 22.93 -15.56 -118.17
N ILE A 255 23.63 -16.48 -117.51
CA ILE A 255 24.48 -17.48 -118.18
C ILE A 255 23.65 -18.36 -119.12
N VAL A 256 22.48 -18.85 -118.68
CA VAL A 256 21.58 -19.66 -119.51
C VAL A 256 21.08 -18.87 -120.72
N THR A 257 20.69 -17.59 -120.54
CA THR A 257 20.28 -16.74 -121.66
C THR A 257 21.43 -16.48 -122.65
N PHE A 258 22.67 -16.33 -122.17
CA PHE A 258 23.84 -16.15 -123.02
C PHE A 258 24.18 -17.42 -123.81
N LEU A 259 24.11 -18.60 -123.18
CA LEU A 259 24.29 -19.89 -123.84
C LEU A 259 23.21 -20.17 -124.89
N ALA A 260 21.94 -19.89 -124.56
CA ALA A 260 20.83 -20.03 -125.50
C ALA A 260 20.98 -19.07 -126.70
N GLY A 261 21.36 -17.82 -126.46
CA GLY A 261 21.67 -16.86 -127.52
C GLY A 261 22.82 -17.30 -128.41
N ALA A 262 23.89 -17.88 -127.83
CA ALA A 262 25.01 -18.41 -128.59
C ALA A 262 24.65 -19.66 -129.42
N MET A 263 23.68 -20.47 -129.00
CA MET A 263 23.17 -21.60 -129.79
C MET A 263 22.31 -21.17 -130.99
N VAL A 264 21.58 -20.05 -130.89
CA VAL A 264 20.71 -19.55 -131.97
C VAL A 264 21.51 -18.85 -133.09
N VAL A 265 22.74 -18.40 -132.80
CA VAL A 265 23.63 -17.72 -133.76
C VAL A 265 24.54 -18.72 -134.51
N ARG A 266 24.29 -20.02 -134.38
CA ARG A 266 25.03 -21.10 -135.07
C ARG A 266 24.17 -21.76 -136.14
#